data_AF-A0A536I848-F1
#
_entry.id   AF-A0A536I848-F1
#
_cell.length_a   1.000
_cell.length_b   1.000
_cell.length_c   1.000
_cell.angle_alpha   90.00
_cell.angle_beta   90.00
_cell.angle_gamma   90.00
#
_symmetry.space_group_name_H-M   'P 1'
#
loop_
_entity.id
_entity.type
_entity.pdbx_description
1 polymer ?
#
loop_
_entity_poly.entity_id
_entity_poly.type
_entity_poly.pdbx_seq_one_letter_code
_entity_poly.pdbx_strand_id
1 'polypeptide(L)'
;MPRRASPRCEPVSRPGSSAIGPSNAYGANRSYTAGGIMRRVSTPATNAELFPDTARIGPDGHLAVGGCDLVALAAQHGTPLYVYDEASIRARAGQYREALARVYPGRVTVCYAAKAYCAPWILRVVADEGLGLDVVSGGELHAARVVGFP
;
A
#
# COMPACT_ATOMS: atom_id res chain seq x y z
N MET A 1 27.40 14.95 22.21
CA MET A 1 27.18 15.28 20.78
C MET A 1 25.68 15.25 20.51
N PRO A 2 25.03 16.37 20.16
CA PRO A 2 23.59 16.37 19.92
C PRO A 2 23.26 15.71 18.57
N ARG A 3 22.33 14.75 18.58
CA ARG A 3 21.84 14.07 17.37
C ARG A 3 21.08 15.08 16.50
N ARG A 4 21.49 15.28 15.24
CA ARG A 4 20.70 16.02 14.25
C ARG A 4 19.35 15.31 14.08
N ALA A 5 18.26 16.04 14.29
CA ALA A 5 16.91 15.57 14.00
C ALA A 5 16.79 15.32 12.49
N SER A 6 16.28 14.15 12.12
CA SER A 6 15.82 13.88 10.76
C SER A 6 14.64 14.81 10.42
N PRO A 7 14.51 15.29 9.17
CA PRO A 7 13.38 16.11 8.77
C PRO A 7 12.11 15.27 8.93
N ARG A 8 11.20 15.72 9.81
CA ARG A 8 9.85 15.16 9.90
C ARG A 8 9.15 15.48 8.58
N CYS A 9 8.72 14.46 7.85
CA CYS A 9 7.68 14.64 6.84
C CYS A 9 6.45 15.18 7.57
N GLU A 10 6.08 16.44 7.29
CA GLU A 10 4.88 17.01 7.89
C GLU A 10 3.64 16.28 7.37
N PRO A 11 2.63 16.02 8.22
CA PRO A 11 1.39 15.41 7.79
C PRO A 11 0.65 16.39 6.86
N VAL A 12 0.39 15.95 5.63
CA VAL A 12 -0.49 16.68 4.70
C VAL A 12 -1.87 16.82 5.34
N SER A 13 -2.29 18.06 5.60
CA SER A 13 -3.59 18.41 6.15
C SER A 13 -4.74 17.88 5.29
N ARG A 14 -5.67 17.15 5.91
CA ARG A 14 -6.87 16.57 5.29
C ARG A 14 -7.81 17.67 4.73
N PRO A 15 -8.12 17.69 3.43
CA PRO A 15 -9.31 18.39 2.96
C PRO A 15 -10.57 17.57 3.31
N GLY A 16 -11.65 18.30 3.58
CA GLY A 16 -12.89 17.81 4.16
C GLY A 16 -13.58 16.67 3.41
N SER A 17 -14.35 15.91 4.20
CA SER A 17 -15.27 14.85 3.80
C SER A 17 -16.01 15.14 2.49
N SER A 18 -15.60 14.44 1.44
CA SER A 18 -16.36 14.25 0.20
C SER A 18 -16.01 12.84 -0.27
N ALA A 19 -17.03 12.00 -0.38
CA ALA A 19 -16.94 10.58 -0.70
C ALA A 19 -15.91 10.26 -1.79
N ILE A 20 -14.85 9.53 -1.41
CA ILE A 20 -13.92 8.92 -2.36
C ILE A 20 -14.64 7.69 -2.92
N GLY A 21 -15.47 7.92 -3.94
CA GLY A 21 -15.92 6.85 -4.84
C GLY A 21 -14.70 6.27 -5.58
N PRO A 22 -14.82 5.06 -6.16
CA PRO A 22 -13.72 4.46 -6.90
C PRO A 22 -13.48 5.24 -8.20
N SER A 23 -12.61 6.25 -8.16
CA SER A 23 -12.13 6.93 -9.36
C SER A 23 -10.96 6.16 -9.96
N ASN A 24 -11.15 4.86 -10.18
CA ASN A 24 -10.29 4.09 -11.07
C ASN A 24 -10.86 4.29 -12.49
N ALA A 25 -10.58 5.46 -13.07
CA ALA A 25 -10.98 5.78 -14.45
C ALA A 25 -10.05 5.14 -15.50
N TYR A 26 -9.17 4.22 -15.09
CA TYR A 26 -8.53 3.23 -15.94
C TYR A 26 -9.26 1.89 -15.76
N GLY A 27 -10.43 1.76 -16.40
CA GLY A 27 -11.27 0.58 -16.24
C GLY A 27 -12.76 0.80 -16.45
N ALA A 28 -13.19 1.84 -17.17
CA ALA A 28 -14.54 1.84 -17.72
C ALA A 28 -14.50 1.01 -19.01
N ASN A 29 -14.91 -0.26 -18.92
CA ASN A 29 -15.33 -1.02 -20.10
C ASN A 29 -16.54 -0.30 -20.72
N ARG A 30 -16.30 0.72 -21.54
CA ARG A 30 -17.32 1.35 -22.35
C ARG A 30 -17.64 0.41 -23.52
N SER A 31 -18.73 -0.33 -23.37
CA SER A 31 -19.40 -1.02 -24.47
C SER A 31 -20.07 0.02 -25.37
N TYR A 32 -19.51 0.25 -26.55
CA TYR A 32 -20.19 0.95 -27.64
C TYR A 32 -20.79 -0.09 -28.60
N THR A 33 -22.10 -0.06 -28.78
CA THR A 33 -22.80 -0.82 -29.82
C THR A 33 -22.96 0.05 -31.06
N ALA A 34 -22.08 -0.16 -32.05
CA ALA A 34 -22.33 0.27 -33.41
C ALA A 34 -22.00 -0.90 -34.35
N GLY A 35 -23.03 -1.67 -34.72
CA GLY A 35 -22.96 -2.72 -35.74
C GLY A 35 -22.26 -4.00 -35.29
N GLY A 36 -22.98 -5.12 -35.32
CA GLY A 36 -22.50 -6.42 -34.89
C GLY A 36 -21.20 -6.86 -35.60
N ILE A 37 -20.18 -7.15 -34.80
CA ILE A 37 -19.34 -8.34 -34.74
C ILE A 37 -18.55 -8.19 -33.43
N MET A 38 -18.74 -9.11 -32.48
CA MET A 38 -18.07 -9.08 -31.17
C MET A 38 -16.57 -9.38 -31.34
N ARG A 39 -15.78 -8.37 -31.69
CA ARG A 39 -14.34 -8.49 -31.71
C ARG A 39 -13.84 -8.34 -30.28
N ARG A 40 -13.39 -9.43 -29.65
CA ARG A 40 -12.57 -9.34 -28.42
C ARG A 40 -11.38 -8.46 -28.75
N VAL A 41 -11.41 -7.21 -28.32
CA VAL A 41 -10.21 -6.41 -28.19
C VAL A 41 -9.50 -6.99 -26.97
N SER A 42 -8.52 -7.83 -27.21
CA SER A 42 -7.55 -8.24 -26.21
C SER A 42 -6.89 -6.98 -25.66
N THR A 43 -7.23 -6.57 -24.44
CA THR A 43 -6.45 -5.59 -23.69
C THR A 43 -5.00 -6.06 -23.71
N PRO A 44 -4.00 -5.22 -24.07
CA PRO A 44 -2.62 -5.60 -23.86
C PRO A 44 -2.48 -5.91 -22.36
N ALA A 45 -2.04 -7.10 -22.03
CA ALA A 45 -1.80 -7.51 -20.65
C ALA A 45 -0.68 -6.63 -20.09
N THR A 46 -1.04 -5.46 -19.59
CA THR A 46 -0.13 -4.63 -18.82
C THR A 46 0.07 -5.34 -17.49
N ASN A 47 1.32 -5.63 -17.12
CA ASN A 47 1.71 -6.17 -15.81
C ASN A 47 1.43 -5.19 -14.65
N ALA A 48 0.46 -4.29 -14.80
CA ALA A 48 0.06 -3.27 -13.84
C ALA A 48 -0.39 -3.88 -12.51
N GLU A 49 -0.99 -5.08 -12.54
CA GLU A 49 -1.38 -5.83 -11.34
C GLU A 49 -0.18 -6.24 -10.46
N LEU A 50 1.05 -6.21 -11.00
CA LEU A 50 2.27 -6.51 -10.24
C LEU A 50 2.77 -5.32 -9.40
N PHE A 51 2.33 -4.09 -9.72
CA PHE A 51 2.80 -2.89 -9.05
C PHE A 51 1.90 -2.52 -7.85
N PRO A 52 2.39 -1.66 -6.93
CA PRO A 52 1.55 -1.08 -5.89
C PRO A 52 0.32 -0.36 -6.47
N ASP A 53 -0.79 -0.31 -5.72
CA ASP A 53 -2.06 0.29 -6.17
C ASP A 53 -1.93 1.72 -6.67
N THR A 54 -1.08 2.49 -6.01
CA THR A 54 -0.92 3.92 -6.29
C THR A 54 0.10 4.19 -7.40
N ALA A 55 0.67 3.14 -8.00
CA ALA A 55 1.65 3.23 -9.05
C ALA A 55 1.03 3.79 -10.34
N ARG A 56 1.67 4.81 -10.90
CA ARG A 56 1.25 5.47 -12.14
C ARG A 56 2.45 5.97 -12.94
N ILE A 57 2.32 5.98 -14.25
CA ILE A 57 3.29 6.64 -15.13
C ILE A 57 2.92 8.13 -15.22
N GLY A 58 3.86 9.00 -14.86
CA GLY A 58 3.74 10.44 -14.97
C GLY A 58 3.76 10.94 -16.41
N PRO A 59 3.43 12.21 -16.65
CA PRO A 59 3.45 12.81 -17.99
C PRO A 59 4.86 12.88 -18.61
N ASP A 60 5.89 12.82 -17.78
CA ASP A 60 7.31 12.70 -18.13
C ASP A 60 7.76 11.26 -18.46
N GLY A 61 6.85 10.28 -18.32
CA GLY A 61 7.15 8.87 -18.53
C GLY A 61 7.81 8.19 -17.33
N HIS A 62 7.98 8.88 -16.20
CA HIS A 62 8.55 8.31 -14.99
C HIS A 62 7.51 7.51 -14.20
N LEU A 63 7.94 6.45 -13.51
CA LEU A 63 7.09 5.73 -12.56
C LEU A 63 6.98 6.52 -11.26
N ALA A 64 5.77 6.77 -10.80
CA ALA A 64 5.47 7.38 -9.51
C ALA A 64 4.67 6.42 -8.63
N VAL A 65 5.01 6.36 -7.33
CA VAL A 65 4.33 5.53 -6.32
C VAL A 65 3.96 6.42 -5.13
N GLY A 66 2.72 6.33 -4.65
CA GLY A 66 2.22 7.22 -3.58
C GLY A 66 2.19 8.70 -3.99
N GLY A 67 2.32 9.00 -5.29
CA GLY A 67 2.53 10.35 -5.81
C GLY A 67 3.95 10.87 -5.76
N CYS A 68 4.92 10.05 -5.37
CA CYS A 68 6.34 10.37 -5.41
C CYS A 68 6.97 9.82 -6.69
N ASP A 69 7.69 10.66 -7.45
CA ASP A 69 8.48 10.24 -8.62
C ASP A 69 9.69 9.40 -8.17
N LEU A 70 9.83 8.18 -8.71
CA LEU A 70 10.92 7.27 -8.37
C LEU A 70 12.28 7.75 -8.89
N VAL A 71 12.34 8.51 -9.99
CA VAL A 71 13.60 9.07 -10.49
C VAL A 71 14.11 10.14 -9.54
N ALA A 72 13.22 11.02 -9.08
CA ALA A 72 13.55 12.02 -8.07
C ALA A 72 13.99 11.39 -6.74
N LEU A 73 13.29 10.34 -6.28
CA LEU A 73 13.66 9.59 -5.08
C LEU A 73 15.03 8.90 -5.21
N ALA A 74 15.32 8.31 -6.36
CA ALA A 74 16.62 7.69 -6.63
C ALA A 74 17.75 8.72 -6.63
N ALA A 75 17.52 9.92 -7.19
CA ALA A 75 18.49 11.01 -7.13
C ALA A 75 18.72 11.52 -5.71
N GLN A 76 17.66 11.58 -4.88
CA GLN A 76 17.73 12.07 -3.51
C GLN A 76 18.36 11.08 -2.53
N HIS A 77 18.02 9.79 -2.65
CA HIS A 77 18.39 8.75 -1.67
C HIS A 77 19.47 7.79 -2.17
N GLY A 78 19.82 7.85 -3.46
CA GLY A 78 20.72 6.90 -4.11
C GLY A 78 20.05 5.56 -4.43
N THR A 79 20.83 4.64 -4.98
CA THR A 79 20.39 3.28 -5.35
C THR A 79 21.38 2.22 -4.82
N PRO A 80 20.91 1.03 -4.40
CA PRO A 80 19.53 0.51 -4.47
C PRO A 80 18.59 1.15 -3.43
N LEU A 81 17.33 1.37 -3.83
CA LEU A 81 16.29 1.99 -2.99
C LEU A 81 15.03 1.10 -2.95
N TYR A 82 14.56 0.81 -1.74
CA TYR A 82 13.28 0.13 -1.51
C TYR A 82 12.21 1.17 -1.16
N VAL A 83 11.18 1.25 -1.99
CA VAL A 83 10.04 2.16 -1.81
C VAL A 83 8.80 1.31 -1.49
N TYR A 84 8.20 1.56 -0.33
CA TYR A 84 6.98 0.89 0.11
C TYR A 84 5.80 1.84 -0.02
N ASP A 85 4.71 1.37 -0.61
CA ASP A 85 3.45 2.10 -0.66
C ASP A 85 2.58 1.75 0.55
N GLU A 86 2.52 2.65 1.52
CA GLU A 86 1.72 2.46 2.73
C GLU A 86 0.23 2.30 2.42
N ALA A 87 -0.30 3.01 1.40
CA ALA A 87 -1.71 2.92 1.04
C ALA A 87 -2.06 1.52 0.54
N SER A 88 -1.19 0.93 -0.29
CA SER A 88 -1.31 -0.46 -0.73
C SER A 88 -1.28 -1.43 0.45
N ILE A 89 -0.35 -1.24 1.40
CA ILE A 89 -0.24 -2.11 2.58
C ILE A 89 -1.52 -2.07 3.43
N ARG A 90 -2.03 -0.88 3.72
CA ARG A 90 -3.27 -0.70 4.48
C ARG A 90 -4.48 -1.28 3.77
N ALA A 91 -4.58 -1.08 2.45
CA ALA A 91 -5.63 -1.68 1.64
C ALA A 91 -5.62 -3.22 1.74
N ARG A 92 -4.45 -3.86 1.72
CA ARG A 92 -4.31 -5.32 1.87
C ARG A 92 -4.73 -5.78 3.25
N ALA A 93 -4.30 -5.08 4.30
CA ALA A 93 -4.71 -5.38 5.67
C ALA A 93 -6.24 -5.33 5.83
N GLY A 94 -6.89 -4.29 5.29
CA GLY A 94 -8.34 -4.17 5.25
C GLY A 94 -9.03 -5.30 4.49
N GLN A 95 -8.54 -5.62 3.28
CA GLN A 95 -9.09 -6.70 2.45
C GLN A 95 -9.07 -8.06 3.17
N TYR A 96 -7.97 -8.43 3.85
CA TYR A 96 -7.91 -9.67 4.60
C TYR A 96 -8.90 -9.70 5.77
N ARG A 97 -9.00 -8.60 6.51
CA ARG A 97 -9.91 -8.47 7.66
C ARG A 97 -11.36 -8.60 7.21
N GLU A 98 -11.74 -7.89 6.16
CA GLU A 98 -13.11 -7.91 5.60
C GLU A 98 -13.45 -9.27 4.99
N ALA A 99 -12.53 -9.87 4.24
CA ALA A 99 -12.76 -11.16 3.60
C ALA A 99 -13.00 -12.26 4.64
N LEU A 100 -12.16 -12.35 5.68
CA LEU A 100 -12.32 -13.36 6.71
C LEU A 100 -13.54 -13.11 7.60
N ALA A 101 -13.85 -11.86 7.93
CA ALA A 101 -15.06 -11.51 8.69
C ALA A 101 -16.34 -11.87 7.94
N ARG A 102 -16.32 -11.84 6.60
CA ARG A 102 -17.46 -12.23 5.76
C ARG A 102 -17.71 -13.74 5.76
N VAL A 103 -16.64 -14.53 5.78
CA VAL A 103 -16.72 -15.99 5.62
C VAL A 103 -16.86 -16.70 6.96
N TYR A 104 -16.27 -16.17 8.03
CA TYR A 104 -16.26 -16.80 9.35
C TYR A 104 -17.20 -16.08 10.32
N PRO A 105 -18.21 -16.76 10.89
CA PRO A 105 -19.21 -16.14 11.77
C PRO A 105 -18.70 -15.81 13.19
N GLY A 106 -17.52 -16.30 13.57
CA GLY A 106 -16.91 -16.03 14.87
C GLY A 106 -15.90 -14.88 14.85
N ARG A 107 -15.21 -14.65 15.97
CA ARG A 107 -14.14 -13.66 16.06
C ARG A 107 -12.91 -14.16 15.29
N VAL A 108 -12.43 -13.36 14.34
CA VAL A 108 -11.18 -13.59 13.60
C VAL A 108 -10.16 -12.51 13.93
N THR A 109 -8.91 -12.92 14.09
CA THR A 109 -7.77 -12.01 14.14
C THR A 109 -6.87 -12.32 12.95
N VAL A 110 -6.60 -11.32 12.11
CA VAL A 110 -5.59 -11.40 11.06
C VAL A 110 -4.25 -11.04 11.69
N CYS A 111 -3.26 -11.93 11.57
CA CYS A 111 -1.91 -11.68 12.09
C CYS A 111 -0.92 -11.43 10.95
N TYR A 112 -0.18 -10.32 11.02
CA TYR A 112 0.95 -10.06 10.13
C TYR A 112 2.15 -10.91 10.55
N ALA A 113 2.82 -11.54 9.60
CA ALA A 113 4.03 -12.33 9.88
C ALA A 113 5.27 -11.43 9.91
N ALA A 114 5.88 -11.24 11.09
CA ALA A 114 7.06 -10.38 11.26
C ALA A 114 8.25 -10.81 10.38
N LYS A 115 8.34 -12.10 10.05
CA LYS A 115 9.33 -12.70 9.15
C LYS A 115 9.35 -12.07 7.75
N ALA A 116 8.23 -11.52 7.30
CA ALA A 116 8.13 -10.89 5.98
C ALA A 116 8.94 -9.59 5.95
N TYR A 117 8.76 -8.73 6.96
CA TYR A 117 9.54 -7.51 7.17
C TYR A 117 9.24 -6.92 8.56
N CYS A 118 10.26 -6.79 9.42
CA CYS A 118 10.08 -6.36 10.82
C CYS A 118 10.79 -5.03 11.10
N ALA A 119 10.23 -3.92 10.58
CA ALA A 119 10.71 -2.57 10.88
C ALA A 119 9.70 -1.79 11.72
N PRO A 120 10.13 -0.84 12.58
CA PRO A 120 9.22 -0.09 13.45
C PRO A 120 8.07 0.62 12.72
N TRP A 121 8.30 1.13 11.51
CA TRP A 121 7.27 1.84 10.76
C TRP A 121 6.14 0.90 10.30
N ILE A 122 6.46 -0.29 9.80
CA ILE A 122 5.44 -1.24 9.33
C ILE A 122 4.67 -1.82 10.51
N LEU A 123 5.33 -2.05 11.64
CA LEU A 123 4.65 -2.54 12.84
C LEU A 123 3.63 -1.52 13.37
N ARG A 124 3.90 -0.22 13.27
CA ARG A 124 2.91 0.82 13.60
C ARG A 124 1.72 0.77 12.64
N VAL A 125 1.96 0.67 11.34
CA VAL A 125 0.89 0.54 10.34
C VAL A 125 0.02 -0.69 10.62
N VAL A 126 0.64 -1.85 10.89
CA VAL A 126 -0.08 -3.09 11.22
C VAL A 126 -0.92 -2.94 12.50
N ALA A 127 -0.37 -2.30 13.54
CA ALA A 127 -1.09 -2.03 14.78
C ALA A 127 -2.27 -1.07 14.56
N ASP A 128 -2.07 0.00 13.78
CA ASP A 128 -3.11 0.98 13.43
C ASP A 128 -4.26 0.33 12.66
N GLU A 129 -3.97 -0.66 11.81
CA GLU A 129 -4.97 -1.45 11.09
C GLU A 129 -5.63 -2.53 11.98
N GLY A 130 -5.27 -2.63 13.26
CA GLY A 130 -5.86 -3.57 14.21
C GLY A 130 -5.54 -5.03 13.90
N LEU A 131 -4.43 -5.30 13.22
CA LEU A 131 -3.94 -6.66 12.98
C LEU A 131 -3.15 -7.15 14.20
N GLY A 132 -3.14 -8.47 14.40
CA GLY A 132 -2.18 -9.12 15.28
C GLY A 132 -0.79 -9.22 14.64
N LEU A 133 0.19 -9.70 15.41
CA LEU A 133 1.57 -9.88 14.96
C LEU A 133 2.06 -11.30 15.32
N ASP A 134 2.49 -12.05 14.31
CA ASP A 134 3.16 -13.35 14.49
C ASP A 134 4.68 -13.13 14.56
N VAL A 135 5.24 -13.38 15.73
CA VAL A 135 6.67 -13.23 16.06
C VAL A 135 7.28 -14.61 16.32
N VAL A 136 8.49 -14.84 15.83
CA VAL A 136 9.21 -16.12 16.00
C VAL A 136 10.56 -15.99 16.67
N SER A 137 11.06 -14.77 16.85
CA SER A 137 12.34 -14.49 17.48
C SER A 137 12.25 -13.40 18.55
N GLY A 138 13.20 -13.40 19.47
CA GLY A 138 13.33 -12.35 20.47
C GLY A 138 13.58 -10.96 19.87
N GLY A 139 14.22 -10.90 18.69
CA GLY A 139 14.43 -9.63 17.97
C GLY A 139 13.14 -9.01 17.45
N GLU A 140 12.25 -9.83 16.87
CA GLU A 140 10.93 -9.36 16.42
C GLU A 140 10.04 -8.94 17.60
N LEU A 141 10.07 -9.71 18.69
CA LEU A 141 9.36 -9.34 19.92
C LEU A 141 9.89 -8.02 20.50
N HIS A 142 11.20 -7.81 20.46
CA HIS A 142 11.80 -6.54 20.89
C HIS A 142 11.33 -5.38 20.00
N ALA A 143 11.36 -5.53 18.68
CA ALA A 143 10.89 -4.51 17.75
C ALA A 143 9.40 -4.15 17.98
N ALA A 144 8.56 -5.14 18.24
CA ALA A 144 7.14 -4.94 18.59
C ALA A 144 6.99 -4.12 19.88
N ARG A 145 7.76 -4.42 20.92
CA ARG A 145 7.77 -3.66 22.18
C ARG A 145 8.23 -2.21 22.00
N VAL A 146 9.23 -1.96 21.16
CA VAL A 146 9.76 -0.62 20.90
C VAL A 146 8.70 0.31 20.29
N VAL A 147 7.77 -0.23 19.52
CA VAL A 147 6.68 0.57 18.92
C VAL A 147 5.40 0.58 19.75
N GLY A 148 5.36 -0.09 20.90
CA GLY A 148 4.17 -0.23 21.72
C GLY A 148 3.08 -1.06 21.06
N PHE A 149 3.45 -2.08 20.27
CA PHE A 149 2.49 -3.02 19.70
C PHE A 149 1.75 -3.75 20.84
N PRO A 150 0.40 -3.80 20.82
CA PRO A 150 -0.41 -4.35 21.91
C PRO A 150 -0.23 -5.85 22.15
#